data_AF-B5GHN8-F1
#
_entry.id   AF-B5GHN8-F1
#
_cell.length_a   1.000
_cell.length_b   1.000
_cell.length_c   1.000
_cell.angle_alpha   90.00
_cell.angle_beta   90.00
_cell.angle_gamma   90.00
#
_symmetry.space_group_name_H-M   'P 1'
#
loop_
_entity.id
_entity.type
_entity.pdbx_description
1 polymer ?
#
loop_
_entity_poly.entity_id
_entity_poly.type
_entity_poly.pdbx_seq_one_letter_code
_entity_poly.pdbx_strand_id
1 'polypeptide(L)'
;MWAADLPGVPLGRLERAPVRRLPLAVDAVLRPSARGSRLRLRLHELYGRVAEAGPVAVQAGLVHRDTGRVVQRRSASLVPGPTPGTWTASLRLRLTELEAGTWDVWLLLAFADGTTRTTRPRARPALGHLRRTAVPSRRHGLVLVHPYATHSASLSLRVAPGARGMGDVLREKVGRWVGTG
;
A
#
# COMPACT_ATOMS: atom_id res chain seq x y z
N MET A 1 22.00 -23.76 -18.72
CA MET A 1 22.16 -25.18 -18.32
C MET A 1 21.59 -25.32 -16.92
N TRP A 2 20.49 -26.07 -16.76
CA TRP A 2 19.96 -26.41 -15.43
C TRP A 2 20.71 -27.67 -14.95
N ALA A 3 21.04 -27.72 -13.65
CA ALA A 3 21.81 -28.81 -13.05
C ALA A 3 20.95 -30.10 -13.01
N ALA A 4 21.33 -31.10 -13.82
CA ALA A 4 20.62 -32.37 -13.98
C ALA A 4 20.82 -33.34 -12.79
N ASP A 5 21.77 -33.00 -11.92
CA ASP A 5 22.23 -33.75 -10.74
C ASP A 5 21.59 -33.27 -9.43
N LEU A 6 20.70 -32.28 -9.49
CA LEU A 6 19.90 -31.91 -8.32
C LEU A 6 18.87 -33.01 -8.01
N PRO A 7 18.84 -33.55 -6.78
CA PRO A 7 17.77 -34.47 -6.38
C PRO A 7 16.44 -33.73 -6.53
N GLY A 8 15.50 -34.32 -7.27
CA GLY A 8 14.17 -33.76 -7.46
C GLY A 8 13.46 -33.64 -6.11
N VAL A 9 13.41 -32.44 -5.53
CA VAL A 9 12.65 -32.18 -4.31
C VAL A 9 11.18 -32.02 -4.69
N PRO A 10 10.28 -32.94 -4.32
CA PRO A 10 8.87 -32.76 -4.60
C PRO A 10 8.35 -31.55 -3.83
N LEU A 11 7.75 -30.58 -4.53
CA LEU A 11 7.04 -29.43 -3.93
C LEU A 11 5.74 -29.83 -3.21
N GLY A 12 5.50 -31.13 -3.02
CA GLY A 12 4.29 -31.71 -2.45
C GLY A 12 4.17 -31.42 -0.96
N ARG A 13 3.66 -30.25 -0.61
CA ARG A 13 3.12 -29.90 0.72
C ARG A 13 2.33 -28.58 0.72
N LEU A 14 2.58 -27.67 -0.22
CA LEU A 14 1.86 -26.39 -0.31
C LEU A 14 0.40 -26.55 -0.75
N GLU A 15 0.12 -27.51 -1.64
CA GLU A 15 -1.22 -27.83 -2.14
C GLU A 15 -2.19 -28.37 -1.07
N ARG A 16 -1.66 -28.80 0.08
CA ARG A 16 -2.45 -29.29 1.23
C ARG A 16 -2.27 -28.42 2.47
N ALA A 17 -1.47 -27.36 2.38
CA ALA A 17 -1.20 -26.51 3.53
C ALA A 17 -2.42 -25.62 3.83
N PRO A 18 -2.79 -25.47 5.12
CA PRO A 18 -3.89 -24.61 5.50
C PRO A 18 -3.54 -23.14 5.24
N VAL A 19 -4.51 -22.32 4.84
CA VAL A 19 -4.30 -20.91 4.43
C VAL A 19 -3.56 -20.09 5.48
N ARG A 20 -3.77 -20.37 6.76
CA ARG A 20 -3.05 -19.74 7.88
C ARG A 20 -1.52 -19.87 7.80
N ARG A 21 -0.98 -20.85 7.07
CA ARG A 21 0.45 -21.09 6.88
C ARG A 21 0.97 -20.68 5.50
N LEU A 22 0.09 -20.28 4.58
CA LEU A 22 0.48 -19.99 3.21
C LEU A 22 1.12 -18.60 3.06
N PRO A 23 2.13 -18.47 2.18
CA PRO A 23 2.66 -17.18 1.76
C PRO A 23 1.71 -16.56 0.73
N LEU A 24 0.79 -15.71 1.19
CA LEU A 24 -0.16 -15.04 0.30
C LEU A 24 0.51 -13.94 -0.52
N ALA A 25 0.37 -14.03 -1.84
CA ALA A 25 0.86 -13.03 -2.78
C ALA A 25 -0.20 -11.93 -2.97
N VAL A 26 0.10 -10.72 -2.51
CA VAL A 26 -0.75 -9.55 -2.73
C VAL A 26 0.08 -8.45 -3.37
N ASP A 27 -0.34 -7.99 -4.54
CA ASP A 27 0.20 -6.79 -5.17
C ASP A 27 -0.58 -5.56 -4.67
N ALA A 28 0.12 -4.44 -4.49
CA ALA A 28 -0.46 -3.16 -4.11
C ALA A 28 0.03 -2.01 -4.99
N VAL A 29 -0.93 -1.19 -5.42
CA VAL A 29 -0.69 0.09 -6.08
C VAL A 29 -1.25 1.20 -5.19
N LEU A 30 -0.39 2.08 -4.69
CA LEU A 30 -0.79 3.26 -3.93
C LEU A 30 -0.71 4.52 -4.81
N ARG A 31 -1.82 5.25 -4.91
CA ARG A 31 -1.90 6.54 -5.60
C ARG A 31 -2.23 7.65 -4.58
N PRO A 32 -1.22 8.40 -4.10
CA PRO A 32 -1.45 9.57 -3.26
C PRO A 32 -2.28 10.62 -4.03
N SER A 33 -3.22 11.28 -3.34
CA SER A 33 -4.06 12.33 -3.93
C SER A 33 -4.63 13.26 -2.88
N ALA A 34 -4.84 14.53 -3.26
CA ALA A 34 -5.49 15.57 -2.46
C ALA A 34 -6.93 15.23 -2.07
N ARG A 35 -7.65 14.45 -2.91
CA ARG A 35 -9.06 14.07 -2.68
C ARG A 35 -9.21 12.73 -1.94
N GLY A 36 -8.13 12.21 -1.39
CA GLY A 36 -8.05 10.90 -0.76
C GLY A 36 -7.17 9.95 -1.55
N SER A 37 -6.21 9.34 -0.88
CA SER A 37 -5.26 8.42 -1.51
C SER A 37 -5.90 7.06 -1.71
N ARG A 38 -5.66 6.43 -2.87
CA ARG A 38 -6.26 5.14 -3.19
C ARG A 38 -5.22 4.03 -3.15
N LEU A 39 -5.47 3.02 -2.34
CA LEU A 39 -4.72 1.76 -2.30
C LEU A 39 -5.53 0.71 -3.06
N ARG A 40 -5.00 0.23 -4.20
CA ARG A 40 -5.59 -0.88 -4.95
C ARG A 40 -4.78 -2.13 -4.67
N LEU A 41 -5.48 -3.22 -4.39
CA LEU A 41 -4.89 -4.51 -4.05
C LEU A 41 -5.30 -5.54 -5.10
N ARG A 42 -4.40 -6.49 -5.37
CA ARG A 42 -4.68 -7.71 -6.10
C ARG A 42 -4.11 -8.89 -5.30
N LEU A 43 -4.99 -9.71 -4.75
CA LEU A 43 -4.66 -11.00 -4.18
C LEU A 43 -4.61 -12.03 -5.31
N HIS A 44 -3.58 -12.87 -5.30
CA HIS A 44 -3.39 -13.93 -6.28
C HIS A 44 -3.66 -15.30 -5.65
N GLU A 45 -4.16 -16.21 -6.48
CA GLU A 45 -4.30 -17.61 -6.16
C GLU A 45 -2.94 -18.24 -5.81
N LEU A 46 -2.99 -19.24 -4.94
CA LEU A 46 -1.89 -20.11 -4.58
C LEU A 46 -2.38 -21.57 -4.56
N TYR A 47 -2.29 -22.23 -5.72
CA TYR A 47 -2.60 -23.66 -5.91
C TYR A 47 -4.03 -24.08 -5.56
N GLY A 48 -5.01 -23.19 -5.73
CA GLY A 48 -6.43 -23.43 -5.43
C GLY A 48 -6.80 -23.18 -3.96
N ARG A 49 -5.83 -22.97 -3.08
CA ARG A 49 -6.05 -22.82 -1.63
C ARG A 49 -6.74 -21.50 -1.28
N VAL A 50 -6.48 -20.46 -2.05
CA VAL A 50 -7.09 -19.15 -1.78
C VAL A 50 -8.56 -19.21 -2.17
N ALA A 51 -8.88 -19.74 -3.35
CA ALA A 51 -10.25 -19.98 -3.78
C ALA A 51 -11.02 -20.87 -2.80
N GLU A 52 -10.44 -21.99 -2.35
CA GLU A 52 -11.06 -22.94 -1.41
C GLU A 52 -11.45 -22.25 -0.09
N ALA A 53 -10.59 -21.38 0.45
CA ALA A 53 -10.90 -20.64 1.68
C ALA A 53 -11.88 -19.48 1.45
N GLY A 54 -12.07 -19.03 0.21
CA GLY A 54 -13.01 -17.96 -0.15
C GLY A 54 -12.63 -16.60 0.44
N PRO A 55 -11.79 -15.78 -0.21
CA PRO A 55 -11.39 -14.49 0.34
C PRO A 55 -12.59 -13.52 0.38
N VAL A 56 -12.86 -12.95 1.56
CA VAL A 56 -14.04 -12.12 1.80
C VAL A 56 -13.68 -10.65 1.92
N ALA A 57 -12.68 -10.33 2.75
CA ALA A 57 -12.36 -8.97 3.08
C ALA A 57 -10.87 -8.76 3.33
N VAL A 58 -10.46 -7.51 3.20
CA VAL A 58 -9.13 -7.06 3.56
C VAL A 58 -9.22 -5.81 4.42
N GLN A 59 -8.45 -5.78 5.49
CA GLN A 59 -8.18 -4.58 6.27
C GLN A 59 -6.74 -4.13 6.02
N ALA A 60 -6.55 -2.89 5.59
CA ALA A 60 -5.25 -2.25 5.49
C ALA A 60 -4.98 -1.41 6.73
N GLY A 61 -3.77 -1.55 7.27
CA GLY A 61 -3.20 -0.74 8.34
C GLY A 61 -1.92 -0.05 7.87
N LEU A 62 -1.66 1.15 8.40
CA LEU A 62 -0.38 1.84 8.25
C LEU A 62 0.38 1.76 9.56
N VAL A 63 1.58 1.19 9.54
CA VAL A 63 2.35 0.91 10.75
C VAL A 63 3.59 1.80 10.76
N HIS A 64 3.76 2.63 11.78
CA HIS A 64 4.96 3.44 11.93
C HIS A 64 6.15 2.51 12.19
N ARG A 65 7.19 2.61 11.37
CA ARG A 65 8.29 1.64 11.36
C ARG A 65 9.03 1.58 12.70
N ASP A 66 9.29 2.74 13.29
CA ASP A 66 10.17 2.82 14.47
C ASP A 66 9.42 2.58 15.78
N THR A 67 8.10 2.81 15.80
CA THR A 67 7.30 2.76 17.03
C THR A 67 6.29 1.62 17.03
N GLY A 68 6.12 0.91 15.90
CA GLY A 68 5.10 -0.12 15.72
C GLY A 68 3.66 0.41 15.74
N ARG A 69 3.46 1.73 15.89
CA ARG A 69 2.13 2.33 16.05
C ARG A 69 1.30 2.12 14.79
N VAL A 70 0.15 1.47 14.94
CA VAL A 70 -0.79 1.27 13.84
C VAL A 70 -1.73 2.46 13.77
N VAL A 71 -1.75 3.12 12.63
CA VAL A 71 -2.66 4.21 12.30
C VAL A 71 -3.52 3.81 11.11
N GLN A 72 -4.78 4.26 11.12
CA GLN A 72 -5.79 3.98 10.10
C GLN A 72 -5.96 2.50 9.77
N ARG A 73 -7.04 1.92 10.30
CA ARG A 73 -7.57 0.65 9.81
C ARG A 73 -8.71 0.95 8.84
N ARG A 74 -8.56 0.51 7.60
CA ARG A 74 -9.57 0.65 6.55
C ARG A 74 -9.86 -0.72 5.99
N SER A 75 -11.14 -1.04 5.84
CA SER A 75 -11.59 -2.33 5.33
C SER A 75 -12.24 -2.17 3.96
N ALA A 76 -12.14 -3.20 3.14
CA ALA A 76 -12.87 -3.33 1.89
C ALA A 76 -13.15 -4.81 1.62
N SER A 77 -14.25 -5.08 0.93
CA SER A 77 -14.53 -6.42 0.42
C SER A 77 -13.55 -6.78 -0.68
N LEU A 78 -13.13 -8.05 -0.69
CA LEU A 78 -12.43 -8.64 -1.83
C LEU A 78 -13.48 -9.12 -2.82
N VAL A 79 -13.31 -8.73 -4.07
CA VAL A 79 -14.18 -9.16 -5.17
C VAL A 79 -13.36 -9.90 -6.23
N PRO A 80 -13.95 -10.84 -6.97
CA PRO A 80 -13.26 -11.47 -8.09
C PRO A 80 -12.60 -10.44 -9.01
N GLY A 81 -11.36 -10.72 -9.39
CA GLY A 81 -10.54 -9.88 -10.24
C GLY A 81 -10.77 -10.15 -11.73
N PRO A 82 -10.10 -9.37 -12.60
CA PRO A 82 -10.26 -9.49 -14.05
C PRO A 82 -9.63 -10.77 -14.63
N THR A 83 -8.77 -11.44 -13.87
CA THR A 83 -8.12 -12.70 -14.26
C THR A 83 -8.57 -13.82 -13.33
N PRO A 84 -8.83 -15.04 -13.83
CA PRO A 84 -9.14 -16.20 -12.98
C PRO A 84 -8.11 -16.39 -11.87
N GLY A 85 -8.57 -16.79 -10.68
CA GLY A 85 -7.69 -16.94 -9.52
C GLY A 85 -7.12 -15.63 -8.99
N THR A 86 -7.79 -14.50 -9.22
CA THR A 86 -7.41 -13.24 -8.57
C THR A 86 -8.60 -12.57 -7.93
N TRP A 87 -8.31 -11.80 -6.87
CA TRP A 87 -9.29 -10.95 -6.20
C TRP A 87 -8.73 -9.55 -6.06
N THR A 88 -9.59 -8.56 -6.10
CA THR A 88 -9.20 -7.16 -5.99
C THR A 88 -9.95 -6.45 -4.88
N ALA A 89 -9.31 -5.44 -4.31
CA ALA A 89 -9.93 -4.53 -3.36
C ALA A 89 -9.38 -3.12 -3.58
N SER A 90 -10.17 -2.11 -3.19
CA SER A 90 -9.78 -0.71 -3.30
C SER A 90 -10.14 0.03 -2.03
N LEU A 91 -9.15 0.59 -1.36
CA LEU A 91 -9.29 1.31 -0.09
C LEU A 91 -8.94 2.79 -0.26
N ARG A 92 -9.62 3.65 0.49
CA ARG A 92 -9.25 5.06 0.62
C ARG A 92 -8.44 5.26 1.91
N LEU A 93 -7.21 5.74 1.77
CA LEU A 93 -6.30 6.08 2.86
C LEU A 93 -6.18 7.60 2.99
N ARG A 94 -6.03 8.08 4.23
CA ARG A 94 -5.88 9.50 4.55
C ARG A 94 -4.45 9.80 4.95
N LEU A 95 -3.54 9.80 3.98
CA LEU A 95 -2.09 9.91 4.24
C LEU A 95 -1.68 11.22 4.91
N THR A 96 -2.53 12.24 4.92
CA THR A 96 -2.32 13.54 5.58
C THR A 96 -2.48 13.50 7.11
N GLU A 97 -3.08 12.44 7.66
CA GLU A 97 -3.17 12.21 9.11
C GLU A 97 -1.89 11.56 9.67
N LEU A 98 -0.98 11.12 8.80
CA LEU A 98 0.29 10.53 9.22
C LEU A 98 1.26 11.61 9.66
N GLU A 99 2.02 11.31 10.71
CA GLU A 99 3.16 12.11 11.10
C GLU A 99 4.37 11.85 10.18
N ALA A 100 5.36 12.74 10.27
CA ALA A 100 6.62 12.58 9.58
C ALA A 100 7.30 11.26 10.01
N GLY A 101 7.79 10.49 9.04
CA GLY A 101 8.41 9.21 9.33
C GLY A 101 8.25 8.19 8.21
N THR A 102 8.60 6.95 8.51
CA THR A 102 8.46 5.82 7.61
C THR A 102 7.32 4.92 8.08
N TRP A 103 6.47 4.54 7.14
CA TRP A 103 5.26 3.78 7.41
C TRP A 103 5.21 2.55 6.49
N ASP A 104 4.96 1.39 7.07
CA ASP A 104 4.78 0.14 6.34
C ASP A 104 3.29 -0.14 6.12
N VAL A 105 2.94 -0.72 4.98
CA VAL A 105 1.57 -1.17 4.70
C VAL A 105 1.42 -2.62 5.17
N TRP A 106 0.46 -2.85 6.06
CA TRP A 106 0.07 -4.17 6.52
C TRP A 106 -1.35 -4.50 6.10
N LEU A 107 -1.58 -5.76 5.76
CA LEU A 107 -2.89 -6.28 5.42
C LEU A 107 -3.28 -7.39 6.39
N LEU A 108 -4.55 -7.42 6.77
CA LEU A 108 -5.23 -8.55 7.39
C LEU A 108 -6.32 -9.01 6.42
N LEU A 109 -6.18 -10.23 5.90
CA LEU A 109 -7.12 -10.87 5.01
C LEU A 109 -8.05 -11.76 5.83
N ALA A 110 -9.34 -11.73 5.52
CA ALA A 110 -10.37 -12.58 6.11
C ALA A 110 -10.99 -13.47 5.03
N PHE A 111 -11.21 -14.72 5.39
CA PHE A 111 -11.70 -15.79 4.51
C PHE A 111 -13.03 -16.32 5.03
N ALA A 112 -13.80 -16.95 4.13
CA ALA A 112 -15.14 -17.49 4.43
C ALA A 112 -15.07 -18.70 5.37
N ASP A 113 -13.96 -19.43 5.35
CA ASP A 113 -13.65 -20.51 6.29
C ASP A 113 -13.33 -20.02 7.73
N GLY A 114 -13.47 -18.71 7.99
CA GLY A 114 -13.18 -18.07 9.27
C GLY A 114 -11.69 -17.83 9.51
N THR A 115 -10.80 -18.24 8.61
CA THR A 115 -9.37 -18.00 8.77
C THR A 115 -9.03 -16.54 8.50
N THR A 116 -7.96 -16.08 9.15
CA THR A 116 -7.37 -14.78 8.86
C THR A 116 -5.89 -14.92 8.59
N ARG A 117 -5.35 -14.01 7.76
CA ARG A 117 -3.94 -14.01 7.42
C ARG A 117 -3.41 -12.59 7.29
N THR A 118 -2.30 -12.33 7.98
CA THR A 118 -1.61 -11.07 7.87
C THR A 118 -0.50 -11.15 6.84
N THR A 119 -0.35 -10.14 5.98
CA THR A 119 0.73 -10.07 4.98
C THR A 119 1.12 -8.62 4.68
N ARG A 120 2.30 -8.44 4.07
CA ARG A 120 2.73 -7.16 3.50
C ARG A 120 2.59 -7.23 1.98
N PRO A 121 1.92 -6.27 1.34
CA PRO A 121 1.73 -6.35 -0.09
C PRO A 121 3.00 -5.94 -0.82
N ARG A 122 3.25 -6.58 -1.96
CA ARG A 122 4.29 -6.20 -2.91
C ARG A 122 3.94 -4.86 -3.57
N ALA A 123 4.88 -3.93 -3.59
CA ALA A 123 4.71 -2.67 -4.28
C ALA A 123 4.68 -2.88 -5.81
N ARG A 124 3.66 -2.32 -6.46
CA ARG A 124 3.56 -2.21 -7.91
C ARG A 124 3.47 -0.73 -8.30
N PRO A 125 4.23 -0.28 -9.31
CA PRO A 125 4.13 1.10 -9.79
C PRO A 125 2.77 1.36 -10.41
N ALA A 126 2.20 2.53 -10.13
CA ALA A 126 0.89 2.94 -10.64
C ALA A 126 0.90 3.28 -12.13
N LEU A 127 2.01 3.87 -12.60
CA LEU A 127 2.37 4.30 -13.97
C LEU A 127 3.91 4.47 -13.98
N GLY A 128 4.66 3.41 -14.32
CA GLY A 128 6.13 3.45 -14.47
C GLY A 128 6.94 3.52 -13.16
N HIS A 129 6.67 4.47 -12.26
CA HIS A 129 7.47 4.68 -11.04
C HIS A 129 6.64 5.10 -9.82
N LEU A 130 7.13 4.77 -8.62
CA LEU A 130 6.59 5.25 -7.35
C LEU A 130 7.12 6.68 -7.10
N ARG A 131 6.35 7.68 -7.52
CA ARG A 131 6.75 9.09 -7.45
C ARG A 131 6.43 9.69 -6.08
N ARG A 132 7.24 10.68 -5.68
CA ARG A 132 6.89 11.57 -4.57
C ARG A 132 5.70 12.42 -4.98
N THR A 133 4.74 12.62 -4.09
CA THR A 133 3.53 13.41 -4.34
C THR A 133 3.30 14.36 -3.17
N ALA A 134 3.12 15.64 -3.49
CA ALA A 134 2.71 16.64 -2.52
C ALA A 134 1.18 16.59 -2.35
N VAL A 135 0.73 16.41 -1.11
CA VAL A 135 -0.69 16.28 -0.76
C VAL A 135 -1.07 17.45 0.15
N PRO A 136 -2.03 18.30 -0.23
CA PRO A 136 -2.53 19.36 0.62
C PRO A 136 -3.09 18.82 1.94
N SER A 137 -2.74 19.46 3.05
CA SER A 137 -3.20 19.09 4.39
C SER A 137 -3.65 20.33 5.15
N ARG A 138 -4.84 20.29 5.73
CA ARG A 138 -5.31 21.39 6.61
C ARG A 138 -4.41 21.55 7.84
N ARG A 139 -3.89 20.44 8.39
CA ARG A 139 -3.08 20.44 9.61
C ARG A 139 -1.63 20.84 9.37
N HIS A 140 -1.08 20.55 8.20
CA HIS A 140 0.36 20.71 7.93
C HIS A 140 0.67 21.62 6.71
N GLY A 141 -0.34 22.18 6.05
CA GLY A 141 -0.20 22.91 4.78
C GLY A 141 -0.01 21.95 3.61
N LEU A 142 1.17 21.33 3.53
CA LEU A 142 1.52 20.31 2.55
C LEU A 142 2.16 19.12 3.26
N VAL A 143 1.93 17.92 2.73
CA VAL A 143 2.62 16.70 3.16
C VAL A 143 3.23 16.05 1.93
N LEU A 144 4.52 15.75 2.00
CA LEU A 144 5.21 15.01 0.95
C LEU A 144 5.09 13.53 1.26
N VAL A 145 4.42 12.80 0.36
CA VAL A 145 4.23 11.36 0.45
C VAL A 145 5.06 10.68 -0.64
N HIS A 146 5.90 9.74 -0.24
CA HIS A 146 6.68 8.93 -1.17
C HIS A 146 6.40 7.45 -0.93
N PRO A 147 5.48 6.82 -1.70
CA PRO A 147 5.39 5.38 -1.76
C PRO A 147 6.70 4.83 -2.35
N TYR A 148 7.19 3.69 -1.85
CA TYR A 148 8.36 3.02 -2.38
C TYR A 148 8.29 1.51 -2.10
N ALA A 149 9.10 0.75 -2.85
CA ALA A 149 9.30 -0.66 -2.60
C ALA A 149 10.47 -0.83 -1.63
N THR A 150 10.31 -1.60 -0.56
CA THR A 150 11.43 -2.02 0.28
C THR A 150 12.34 -2.98 -0.49
N HIS A 151 13.49 -3.34 0.11
CA HIS A 151 14.37 -4.37 -0.42
C HIS A 151 13.65 -5.72 -0.66
N SER A 152 12.69 -6.07 0.20
CA SER A 152 11.82 -7.26 0.05
C SER A 152 10.63 -7.04 -0.91
N ALA A 153 10.68 -5.99 -1.73
CA ALA A 153 9.62 -5.52 -2.62
C ALA A 153 8.29 -5.16 -1.93
N SER A 154 8.25 -5.06 -0.60
CA SER A 154 7.03 -4.70 0.14
C SER A 154 6.72 -3.20 -0.02
N LEU A 155 5.44 -2.84 0.01
CA LEU A 155 5.02 -1.44 -0.07
C LEU A 155 5.19 -0.73 1.28
N SER A 156 5.98 0.33 1.24
CA SER A 156 6.12 1.30 2.33
C SER A 156 5.98 2.72 1.80
N LEU A 157 5.84 3.68 2.71
CA LEU A 157 5.77 5.10 2.38
C LEU A 157 6.57 5.94 3.35
N ARG A 158 7.26 6.94 2.81
CA ARG A 158 7.91 7.99 3.59
C ARG A 158 7.03 9.24 3.57
N VAL A 159 6.80 9.78 4.76
CA VAL A 159 6.03 11.01 4.98
C VAL A 159 6.98 12.06 5.52
N ALA A 160 6.96 13.23 4.90
CA ALA A 160 7.63 14.40 5.43
C ALA A 160 6.64 15.57 5.46
N PRO A 161 6.74 16.48 6.44
CA PRO A 161 6.01 17.73 6.37
C PRO A 161 6.53 18.48 5.14
N GLY A 162 5.63 18.88 4.26
CA GLY A 162 5.96 19.82 3.20
C GLY A 162 6.10 21.20 3.82
N ALA A 163 7.04 22.00 3.31
CA ALA A 163 7.27 23.36 3.80
C ALA A 163 5.95 24.15 3.86
N ARG A 164 5.57 24.56 5.07
CA ARG A 164 4.78 25.78 5.24
C ARG A 164 5.66 26.95 4.80
N GLY A 165 5.12 27.89 4.03
CA GLY A 165 5.74 29.20 3.89
C GLY A 165 6.39 29.50 2.54
N MET A 166 5.58 29.58 1.48
CA MET A 166 5.89 30.47 0.35
C MET A 166 4.75 31.46 0.07
N GLY A 167 3.84 31.63 1.05
CA GLY A 167 2.76 32.62 1.00
C GLY A 167 3.23 34.04 1.32
N ASP A 168 4.24 34.21 2.19
CA ASP A 168 4.75 35.54 2.54
C ASP A 168 5.72 36.10 1.49
N VAL A 169 6.48 35.24 0.80
CA VAL A 169 7.42 35.67 -0.25
C VAL A 169 6.70 36.07 -1.56
N LEU A 170 5.45 35.65 -1.75
CA LEU A 170 4.64 36.09 -2.89
C LEU A 170 3.90 37.41 -2.64
N ARG A 171 3.65 37.79 -1.37
CA ARG A 171 2.98 39.06 -1.07
C ARG A 171 3.91 40.26 -1.20
N GLU A 172 5.21 40.07 -1.00
CA GLU A 172 6.22 41.13 -1.13
C GLU A 172 6.55 41.47 -2.60
N LYS A 173 6.27 40.56 -3.55
CA LYS A 173 6.50 40.79 -4.99
C LYS A 173 5.31 41.37 -5.75
N VAL A 174 4.12 41.39 -5.16
CA VAL A 174 2.91 42.02 -5.76
C VAL A 174 2.74 43.47 -5.31
N GLY A 175 3.32 43.85 -4.16
CA GLY A 175 3.38 45.24 -3.71
C GLY A 175 4.29 46.16 -4.53
N ARG A 176 5.06 45.62 -5.49
CA ARG A 176 5.99 46.40 -6.34
C ARG A 176 5.50 46.60 -7.78
N TRP A 177 4.26 46.22 -8.09
CA TRP A 177 3.60 46.48 -9.39
C TRP A 177 2.30 47.29 -9.28
N VAL A 178 1.93 47.73 -8.08
CA VAL A 178 0.85 48.70 -7.86
C VAL A 178 1.45 49.88 -7.10
N GLY A 179 2.25 50.68 -7.80
CA GLY A 179 3.03 51.75 -7.19
C GLY A 179 3.83 52.60 -8.17
N THR A 180 3.20 53.01 -9.26
CA THR A 180 3.47 54.18 -10.13
C THR A 180 2.32 54.13 -11.14
N GLY A 181 1.36 55.05 -11.13
CA GLY A 181 1.59 56.48 -11.24
C GLY A 181 1.73 56.78 -12.72
#